data_AF-W5SPW2-F1
#
_entry.id   AF-W5SPW2-F1
#
_cell.length_a   1.000
_cell.length_b   1.000
_cell.length_c   1.000
_cell.angle_alpha   90.00
_cell.angle_beta   90.00
_cell.angle_gamma   90.00
#
_symmetry.space_group_name_H-M   'P 1'
#
loop_
_entity.id
_entity.type
_entity.pdbx_description
1 polymer ?
#
loop_
_entity_poly.entity_id
_entity_poly.type
_entity_poly.pdbx_seq_one_letter_code
_entity_poly.pdbx_strand_id
1 'polypeptide(L)'
;TKAYNNPDSQCNRRQFYSSINYDEEKIRQLGMILNQITADTTNRGQLHIDITNAGRAYSQFLFERVIDKTKEVQEKLNLLPLKDLKKITIKIDAIIKLKLLWQNTVDNIINDYNNDTNGIKTDSQKLIEHIKEKYGKILKQKIPRIGIIASEINKILKTLK
;
A
#
# COMPACT_ATOMS: atom_id res chain seq x y z
N THR A 1 -17.58 3.74 11.93
CA THR A 1 -16.84 3.45 10.68
C THR A 1 -17.80 2.77 9.72
N LYS A 2 -18.08 3.34 8.53
CA LYS A 2 -19.03 2.72 7.58
C LYS A 2 -18.49 1.36 7.10
N ALA A 3 -19.37 0.37 6.92
CA ALA A 3 -19.00 -0.97 6.46
C ALA A 3 -18.31 -0.92 5.09
N TYR A 4 -17.35 -1.83 4.86
CA TYR A 4 -16.52 -1.85 3.65
C TYR A 4 -17.34 -2.02 2.36
N ASN A 5 -18.60 -2.51 2.45
CA ASN A 5 -19.54 -2.70 1.33
C ASN A 5 -20.36 -1.45 0.96
N ASN A 6 -20.18 -0.32 1.64
CA ASN A 6 -20.87 0.92 1.30
C ASN A 6 -20.40 1.43 -0.10
N PRO A 7 -21.30 1.95 -0.97
CA PRO A 7 -20.94 2.60 -2.23
C PRO A 7 -19.85 3.68 -2.06
N ASP A 8 -19.90 4.44 -0.96
CA ASP A 8 -18.91 5.47 -0.60
C ASP A 8 -17.48 4.91 -0.42
N SER A 9 -17.35 3.60 -0.21
CA SER A 9 -16.07 2.90 -0.05
C SER A 9 -15.57 2.24 -1.33
N GLN A 10 -16.29 2.34 -2.45
CA GLN A 10 -15.93 1.67 -3.71
C GLN A 10 -14.55 2.10 -4.22
N CYS A 11 -14.24 3.40 -4.17
CA CYS A 11 -12.92 3.89 -4.58
C CYS A 11 -11.80 3.33 -3.70
N ASN A 12 -12.06 3.18 -2.40
CA ASN A 12 -11.10 2.64 -1.44
C ASN A 12 -10.83 1.15 -1.69
N ARG A 13 -11.87 0.37 -1.99
CA ARG A 13 -11.75 -1.04 -2.39
C ARG A 13 -10.95 -1.18 -3.67
N ARG A 14 -11.33 -0.42 -4.71
CA ARG A 14 -10.64 -0.36 -6.00
C ARG A 14 -9.14 -0.10 -5.81
N GLN A 15 -8.78 0.89 -5.00
CA GLN A 15 -7.37 1.21 -4.74
C GLN A 15 -6.62 0.10 -4.02
N PHE A 16 -7.26 -0.54 -3.03
CA PHE A 16 -6.65 -1.67 -2.35
C PHE A 16 -6.42 -2.84 -3.33
N TYR A 17 -7.41 -3.17 -4.17
CA TYR A 17 -7.30 -4.23 -5.17
C TYR A 17 -6.23 -3.93 -6.23
N SER A 18 -6.21 -2.71 -6.78
CA SER A 18 -5.15 -2.26 -7.69
C SER A 18 -3.76 -2.35 -7.08
N SER A 19 -3.61 -2.16 -5.76
CA SER A 19 -2.31 -2.21 -5.09
C SER A 19 -1.63 -3.57 -5.19
N ILE A 20 -2.42 -4.63 -5.40
CA ILE A 20 -2.00 -6.02 -5.60
C ILE A 20 -2.37 -6.52 -7.00
N ASN A 21 -2.30 -5.62 -8.00
CA ASN A 21 -2.51 -5.90 -9.42
C ASN A 21 -3.88 -6.48 -9.77
N TYR A 22 -4.91 -6.25 -8.93
CA TYR A 22 -6.24 -6.81 -9.14
C TYR A 22 -6.28 -8.34 -9.19
N ASP A 23 -5.28 -9.02 -8.62
CA ASP A 23 -5.25 -10.47 -8.52
C ASP A 23 -6.36 -10.96 -7.58
N GLU A 24 -7.45 -11.46 -8.16
CA GLU A 24 -8.67 -11.84 -7.43
C GLU A 24 -8.41 -12.91 -6.36
N GLU A 25 -7.53 -13.86 -6.65
CA GLU A 25 -7.20 -14.92 -5.70
C GLU A 25 -6.41 -14.37 -4.51
N LYS A 26 -5.42 -13.50 -4.77
CA LYS A 26 -4.70 -12.80 -3.69
C LYS A 26 -5.63 -11.91 -2.88
N ILE A 27 -6.54 -11.20 -3.53
CA ILE A 27 -7.55 -10.35 -2.86
C ILE A 27 -8.39 -11.21 -1.90
N ARG A 28 -8.88 -12.36 -2.36
CA ARG A 28 -9.70 -13.27 -1.57
C ARG A 28 -8.93 -13.83 -0.38
N GLN A 29 -7.71 -14.33 -0.60
CA GLN A 29 -6.88 -14.90 0.44
C GLN A 29 -6.48 -13.86 1.50
N LEU A 30 -6.02 -12.68 1.08
CA LEU A 30 -5.71 -11.59 2.02
C LEU A 30 -6.96 -11.10 2.75
N GLY A 31 -8.12 -11.09 2.09
CA GLY A 31 -9.40 -10.78 2.71
C GLY A 31 -9.78 -11.74 3.84
N MET A 32 -9.55 -13.04 3.66
CA MET A 32 -9.77 -14.04 4.71
C MET A 32 -8.86 -13.78 5.93
N ILE A 33 -7.57 -13.55 5.70
CA ILE A 33 -6.59 -13.23 6.74
C ILE A 33 -7.00 -11.95 7.50
N LEU A 34 -7.38 -10.89 6.76
CA LEU A 34 -7.84 -9.64 7.35
C LEU A 34 -9.12 -9.81 8.16
N ASN A 35 -10.06 -10.66 7.73
CA ASN A 35 -11.26 -10.96 8.49
C ASN A 35 -10.94 -11.65 9.81
N GLN A 36 -10.02 -12.63 9.81
CA GLN A 36 -9.57 -13.30 11.03
C GLN A 36 -8.89 -12.34 12.01
N ILE A 37 -8.00 -11.48 11.51
CA ILE A 37 -7.39 -10.40 12.32
C ILE A 37 -8.48 -9.47 12.86
N THR A 38 -9.45 -9.09 12.04
CA THR A 38 -10.48 -8.13 12.45
C THR A 38 -11.44 -8.74 13.47
N ALA A 39 -11.72 -10.04 13.41
CA ALA A 39 -12.58 -10.75 14.36
C ALA A 39 -11.98 -10.79 15.78
N ASP A 40 -10.66 -10.82 15.90
CA ASP A 40 -9.96 -10.77 17.19
C ASP A 40 -9.89 -9.32 17.72
N THR A 41 -10.99 -8.86 18.32
CA THR A 41 -11.13 -7.49 18.83
C THR A 41 -10.16 -7.16 19.95
N THR A 42 -9.64 -8.17 20.66
CA THR A 42 -8.71 -8.05 21.78
C THR A 42 -7.29 -7.77 21.29
N ASN A 43 -6.79 -8.55 20.33
CA ASN A 43 -5.37 -8.54 19.96
C ASN A 43 -5.05 -7.69 18.72
N ARG A 44 -6.05 -7.45 17.84
CA ARG A 44 -5.82 -6.86 16.51
C ARG A 44 -5.14 -5.50 16.52
N GLY A 45 -5.39 -4.69 17.56
CA GLY A 45 -4.93 -3.31 17.62
C GLY A 45 -5.16 -2.57 16.30
N GLN A 46 -4.12 -1.92 15.78
CA GLN A 46 -4.14 -1.19 14.51
C GLN A 46 -3.70 -2.01 13.29
N LEU A 47 -3.40 -3.31 13.45
CA LEU A 47 -2.75 -4.09 12.38
C LEU A 47 -3.59 -4.13 11.08
N HIS A 48 -4.90 -4.36 11.20
CA HIS A 48 -5.81 -4.35 10.05
C HIS A 48 -5.82 -3.00 9.30
N ILE A 49 -5.69 -1.89 10.04
CA ILE A 49 -5.59 -0.53 9.48
C ILE A 49 -4.22 -0.35 8.80
N ASP A 50 -3.14 -0.81 9.42
CA ASP A 50 -1.78 -0.72 8.87
C ASP A 50 -1.70 -1.46 7.52
N ILE A 51 -2.21 -2.69 7.44
CA ILE A 51 -2.27 -3.49 6.20
C ILE A 51 -3.12 -2.78 5.15
N THR A 52 -4.32 -2.33 5.53
CA THR A 52 -5.24 -1.66 4.59
C THR A 52 -4.63 -0.37 4.03
N ASN A 53 -4.01 0.45 4.89
CA ASN A 53 -3.38 1.70 4.48
C ASN A 53 -2.12 1.48 3.65
N ALA A 54 -1.31 0.46 3.95
CA ALA A 54 -0.15 0.10 3.15
C ALA A 54 -0.53 -0.15 1.68
N GLY A 55 -1.59 -0.91 1.42
CA GLY A 55 -2.09 -1.13 0.06
C GLY A 55 -2.80 0.08 -0.53
N ARG A 56 -3.91 0.50 0.11
CA ARG A 56 -4.80 1.53 -0.43
C ARG A 56 -4.16 2.92 -0.45
N ALA A 57 -3.85 3.44 0.74
CA ALA A 57 -3.53 4.85 0.92
C ALA A 57 -2.12 5.16 0.41
N TYR A 58 -1.16 4.30 0.73
CA TYR A 58 0.24 4.54 0.40
C TYR A 58 0.62 3.98 -0.97
N SER A 59 0.48 2.67 -1.18
CA SER A 59 0.97 2.04 -2.41
C SER A 59 0.17 2.44 -3.64
N GLN A 60 -1.16 2.59 -3.54
CA GLN A 60 -1.99 2.90 -4.71
C GLN A 60 -2.37 4.38 -4.82
N PHE A 61 -3.08 4.93 -3.84
CA PHE A 61 -3.62 6.29 -3.95
C PHE A 61 -2.55 7.35 -4.19
N LEU A 62 -1.44 7.31 -3.45
CA LEU A 62 -0.37 8.29 -3.63
C LEU A 62 0.37 8.12 -4.96
N PHE A 63 0.48 6.89 -5.45
CA PHE A 63 1.04 6.63 -6.78
C PHE A 63 0.13 7.21 -7.88
N GLU A 64 -1.17 6.91 -7.86
CA GLU A 64 -2.16 7.48 -8.78
C GLU A 64 -2.07 9.01 -8.76
N ARG A 65 -2.04 9.62 -7.57
CA ARG A 65 -1.93 11.08 -7.40
C ARG A 65 -0.65 11.67 -7.99
N VAL A 66 0.48 10.97 -7.91
CA VAL A 66 1.74 11.42 -8.54
C VAL A 66 1.62 11.38 -10.05
N ILE A 67 1.05 10.31 -10.62
CA ILE A 67 0.84 10.16 -12.06
C ILE A 67 -0.12 11.23 -12.57
N ASP A 68 -1.25 11.44 -11.90
CA ASP A 68 -2.26 12.44 -12.29
C ASP A 68 -1.66 13.85 -12.32
N LYS A 69 -0.91 14.24 -11.28
CA LYS A 69 -0.24 15.54 -11.24
C LYS A 69 0.86 15.69 -12.28
N THR A 70 1.52 14.60 -12.66
CA THR A 70 2.51 14.63 -13.74
C THR A 70 1.81 14.84 -15.08
N LYS A 71 0.67 14.20 -15.31
CA LYS A 71 -0.18 14.38 -16.49
C LYS A 71 -0.73 15.81 -16.59
N GLU A 72 -1.17 16.41 -15.48
CA GLU A 72 -1.67 17.79 -15.43
C GLU A 72 -0.69 18.82 -16.03
N VAL A 73 0.62 18.58 -15.92
CA VAL A 73 1.67 19.49 -16.38
C VAL A 73 2.54 18.90 -17.49
N GLN A 74 2.08 17.82 -18.15
CA GLN A 74 2.91 17.03 -19.06
C GLN A 74 3.50 17.85 -20.21
N GLU A 75 2.73 18.79 -20.76
CA GLU A 75 3.14 19.65 -21.88
C GLU A 75 4.20 20.69 -21.47
N LYS A 76 4.34 20.95 -20.16
CA LYS A 76 5.28 21.91 -19.59
C LYS A 76 6.51 21.24 -18.97
N LEU A 77 6.61 19.91 -18.99
CA LEU A 77 7.76 19.20 -18.38
C LEU A 77 9.09 19.59 -19.03
N ASN A 78 9.08 19.96 -20.32
CA ASN A 78 10.25 20.46 -21.04
C ASN A 78 10.80 21.80 -20.48
N LEU A 79 10.03 22.54 -19.68
CA LEU A 79 10.48 23.76 -19.01
C LEU A 79 11.30 23.47 -17.74
N LEU A 80 11.30 22.24 -17.23
CA LEU A 80 12.10 21.87 -16.06
C LEU A 80 13.58 21.71 -16.42
N PRO A 81 14.50 22.14 -15.54
CA PRO A 81 15.90 21.78 -15.67
C PRO A 81 16.08 20.26 -15.73
N LEU A 82 17.03 19.78 -16.54
CA LEU A 82 17.35 18.34 -16.67
C LEU A 82 17.59 17.66 -15.31
N LYS A 83 18.21 18.37 -14.36
CA LYS A 83 18.45 17.86 -13.00
C LYS A 83 17.14 17.51 -12.27
N ASP A 84 16.08 18.27 -12.49
CA ASP A 84 14.80 18.09 -11.79
C ASP A 84 13.95 17.02 -12.50
N LEU A 85 14.03 16.93 -13.83
CA LEU A 85 13.50 15.78 -14.57
C LEU A 85 14.12 14.46 -14.08
N LYS A 86 15.45 14.38 -13.96
CA LYS A 86 16.14 13.20 -13.41
C LYS A 86 15.68 12.87 -11.98
N LYS A 87 15.50 13.88 -11.13
CA LYS A 87 14.98 13.68 -9.77
C LYS A 87 13.57 13.10 -9.77
N ILE A 88 12.68 13.58 -10.64
CA ILE A 88 11.31 13.04 -10.75
C ILE A 88 11.38 11.56 -11.14
N THR A 89 12.15 11.20 -12.17
CA THR A 89 12.30 9.80 -12.62
C THR A 89 12.80 8.90 -11.49
N ILE A 90 13.92 9.25 -10.85
CA ILE A 90 14.50 8.46 -9.73
C ILE A 90 13.49 8.27 -8.60
N LYS A 91 12.67 9.29 -8.31
CA LYS A 91 11.65 9.24 -7.26
C LYS A 91 10.46 8.38 -7.65
N ILE A 92 10.02 8.41 -8.91
CA ILE A 92 8.98 7.50 -9.41
C ILE A 92 9.46 6.04 -9.31
N ASP A 93 10.70 5.75 -9.71
CA ASP A 93 11.29 4.42 -9.58
C ASP A 93 11.35 3.95 -8.12
N ALA A 94 11.66 4.86 -7.19
CA ALA A 94 11.63 4.56 -5.76
C ALA A 94 10.21 4.23 -5.26
N ILE A 95 9.17 4.91 -5.76
CA ILE A 95 7.77 4.56 -5.46
C ILE A 95 7.43 3.18 -6.02
N ILE A 96 7.82 2.87 -7.26
CA ILE A 96 7.59 1.56 -7.88
C ILE A 96 8.23 0.43 -7.07
N LYS A 97 9.48 0.62 -6.60
CA LYS A 97 10.16 -0.36 -5.72
C LYS A 97 9.42 -0.56 -4.40
N LEU A 98 8.85 0.49 -3.81
CA LEU A 98 8.04 0.37 -2.59
C LEU A 98 6.70 -0.33 -2.85
N LYS A 99 6.05 -0.10 -4.00
CA LYS A 99 4.86 -0.86 -4.41
C LYS A 99 5.16 -2.35 -4.57
N LEU A 100 6.28 -2.70 -5.21
CA LEU A 100 6.72 -4.09 -5.33
C LEU A 100 7.01 -4.71 -3.96
N LEU A 101 7.63 -3.96 -3.03
CA LEU A 101 7.83 -4.42 -1.65
C LEU A 101 6.50 -4.71 -0.95
N TRP A 102 5.48 -3.87 -1.16
CA TRP A 102 4.13 -4.13 -0.64
C TRP A 102 3.56 -5.43 -1.21
N GLN A 103 3.62 -5.64 -2.52
CA GLN A 103 3.13 -6.85 -3.19
C GLN A 103 3.83 -8.11 -2.66
N ASN A 104 5.16 -8.09 -2.57
CA ASN A 104 5.93 -9.20 -2.00
C ASN A 104 5.59 -9.44 -0.52
N THR A 105 5.28 -8.38 0.23
CA THR A 105 4.85 -8.51 1.64
C THR A 105 3.50 -9.22 1.74
N VAL A 106 2.56 -8.89 0.86
CA VAL A 106 1.26 -9.59 0.77
C VAL A 106 1.46 -11.06 0.44
N ASP A 107 2.27 -11.37 -0.58
CA ASP A 107 2.57 -12.74 -0.99
C ASP A 107 3.18 -13.54 0.17
N ASN A 108 4.08 -12.94 0.94
CA ASN A 108 4.70 -13.59 2.09
C ASN A 108 3.72 -13.79 3.27
N ILE A 109 2.83 -12.82 3.54
CA ILE A 109 1.77 -12.99 4.56
C ILE A 109 0.85 -14.14 4.19
N ILE A 110 0.42 -14.20 2.93
CA ILE A 110 -0.42 -15.27 2.39
C ILE A 110 0.29 -16.63 2.51
N ASN A 111 1.56 -16.70 2.09
CA ASN A 111 2.32 -17.94 2.14
C ASN A 111 2.53 -18.44 3.58
N ASP A 112 2.88 -17.55 4.51
CA ASP A 112 3.04 -17.91 5.91
C ASP A 112 1.73 -18.49 6.48
N TYR A 113 0.59 -17.88 6.14
CA TYR A 113 -0.74 -18.32 6.57
C TYR A 113 -1.16 -19.65 5.95
N ASN A 114 -0.94 -19.84 4.64
CA ASN A 114 -1.29 -21.06 3.92
C ASN A 114 -0.47 -22.26 4.42
N ASN A 115 0.81 -22.03 4.76
CA ASN A 115 1.70 -23.04 5.32
C ASN A 115 1.46 -23.29 6.82
N ASP A 116 0.51 -22.59 7.44
CA ASP A 116 0.23 -22.65 8.87
C ASP A 116 1.50 -22.49 9.74
N THR A 117 2.38 -21.57 9.32
CA THR A 117 3.66 -21.33 10.00
C THR A 117 3.39 -21.05 11.48
N ASN A 118 3.93 -21.87 12.38
CA ASN A 118 3.74 -21.74 13.84
C ASN A 118 2.26 -21.83 14.31
N GLY A 119 1.36 -22.44 13.54
CA GLY A 119 -0.05 -22.62 13.91
C GLY A 119 -0.90 -21.35 13.79
N ILE A 120 -0.48 -20.39 12.96
CA ILE A 120 -1.16 -19.09 12.80
C ILE A 120 -2.53 -19.19 12.11
N LYS A 121 -2.83 -20.29 11.42
CA LYS A 121 -4.09 -20.44 10.68
C LYS A 121 -5.28 -20.58 11.62
N THR A 122 -5.11 -21.27 12.75
CA THR A 122 -6.18 -21.54 13.71
C THR A 122 -6.17 -20.62 14.93
N ASP A 123 -5.09 -19.84 15.12
CA ASP A 123 -4.90 -18.97 16.28
C ASP A 123 -4.72 -17.52 15.83
N SER A 124 -5.74 -16.69 16.05
CA SER A 124 -5.74 -15.29 15.63
C SER A 124 -4.68 -14.46 16.35
N GLN A 125 -4.39 -14.75 17.63
CA GLN A 125 -3.38 -14.03 18.38
C GLN A 125 -1.99 -14.29 17.77
N LYS A 126 -1.65 -15.56 17.52
CA LYS A 126 -0.39 -15.93 16.86
C LYS A 126 -0.26 -15.32 15.48
N LEU A 127 -1.33 -15.32 14.67
CA LEU A 127 -1.35 -14.65 13.37
C LEU A 127 -1.01 -13.17 13.47
N ILE A 128 -1.65 -12.48 14.42
CA ILE A 128 -1.46 -11.05 14.63
C ILE A 128 -0.02 -10.75 15.09
N GLU A 129 0.51 -11.51 16.04
CA GLU A 129 1.87 -11.39 16.54
C GLU A 129 2.90 -11.63 15.43
N HIS A 130 2.75 -12.74 14.69
CA HIS A 130 3.61 -13.09 13.56
C HIS A 130 3.69 -11.97 12.52
N ILE A 131 2.54 -11.41 12.11
CA ILE A 131 2.53 -10.32 11.13
C ILE A 131 3.14 -9.04 11.71
N LYS A 132 2.86 -8.69 12.97
CA LYS A 132 3.44 -7.51 13.63
C LYS A 132 4.95 -7.60 13.71
N GLU A 133 5.49 -8.76 14.09
CA GLU A 133 6.92 -8.98 14.24
C GLU A 133 7.65 -9.00 12.90
N LYS A 134 7.16 -9.82 11.95
CA LYS A 134 7.84 -10.05 10.67
C LYS A 134 7.65 -8.90 9.68
N TYR A 135 6.47 -8.29 9.65
CA TYR A 135 6.08 -7.31 8.61
C TYR A 135 5.77 -5.91 9.15
N GLY A 136 5.63 -5.74 10.47
CA GLY A 136 5.20 -4.47 11.06
C GLY A 136 6.08 -3.28 10.68
N LYS A 137 7.40 -3.45 10.60
CA LYS A 137 8.32 -2.39 10.14
C LYS A 137 8.06 -1.98 8.68
N ILE A 138 7.74 -2.94 7.81
CA ILE A 138 7.46 -2.66 6.40
C ILE A 138 6.17 -1.85 6.30
N LEU A 139 5.10 -2.35 6.93
CA LEU A 139 3.76 -1.75 6.90
C LEU A 139 3.74 -0.34 7.50
N LYS A 140 4.40 -0.14 8.65
CA LYS A 140 4.33 1.11 9.42
C LYS A 140 5.39 2.14 9.04
N GLN A 141 6.51 1.73 8.47
CA GLN A 141 7.65 2.65 8.25
C GLN A 141 8.14 2.69 6.81
N LYS A 142 8.22 1.55 6.11
CA LYS A 142 8.78 1.55 4.74
C LYS A 142 7.77 2.02 3.71
N ILE A 143 6.59 1.38 3.64
CA ILE A 143 5.56 1.72 2.65
C ILE A 143 5.07 3.17 2.79
N PRO A 144 4.86 3.72 4.00
CA PRO A 144 4.45 5.12 4.16
C PRO A 144 5.45 6.16 3.60
N ARG A 145 6.72 5.79 3.36
CA ARG A 145 7.70 6.70 2.73
C ARG A 145 7.30 7.16 1.33
N ILE A 146 6.39 6.44 0.66
CA ILE A 146 5.80 6.89 -0.62
C ILE A 146 5.23 8.31 -0.46
N GLY A 147 4.64 8.66 0.68
CA GLY A 147 4.10 10.01 0.91
C GLY A 147 5.14 11.11 0.93
N ILE A 148 6.33 10.83 1.45
CA ILE A 148 7.45 11.78 1.45
C ILE A 148 7.92 11.99 0.00
N ILE A 149 8.16 10.88 -0.71
CA ILE A 149 8.64 10.91 -2.10
C ILE A 149 7.62 11.62 -3.01
N ALA A 150 6.33 11.31 -2.86
CA ALA A 150 5.25 11.96 -3.60
C ALA A 150 5.18 13.46 -3.31
N SER A 151 5.40 13.89 -2.06
CA SER A 151 5.46 15.31 -1.70
C SER A 151 6.62 16.03 -2.39
N GLU A 152 7.80 15.39 -2.46
CA GLU A 152 8.97 15.94 -3.14
C GLU A 152 8.76 16.09 -4.65
N ILE A 153 8.17 15.08 -5.31
CA ILE A 153 7.79 15.19 -6.73
C ILE A 153 6.81 16.35 -6.92
N ASN A 154 5.78 16.44 -6.06
CA ASN A 154 4.78 17.50 -6.12
C ASN A 154 5.37 18.90 -5.95
N LYS A 155 6.42 19.07 -5.14
CA LYS A 155 7.12 20.35 -5.01
C LYS A 155 7.78 20.78 -6.31
N ILE A 156 8.39 19.85 -7.04
CA ILE A 156 9.01 20.12 -8.34
C ILE A 156 7.92 20.49 -9.36
N LEU A 157 6.88 19.65 -9.49
CA LEU A 157 5.82 19.86 -10.47
C LEU A 157 5.02 21.17 -10.25
N LYS A 158 4.91 21.63 -9.00
CA LYS A 158 4.27 22.91 -8.68
C LYS A 158 4.95 24.14 -9.31
N THR A 159 6.22 24.04 -9.71
CA THR A 159 6.92 25.13 -10.39
C THR A 159 6.42 25.37 -11.83
N LEU A 160 5.60 24.45 -12.36
CA LEU A 160 5.02 24.51 -13.70
C LEU A 160 3.54 24.94 -13.72
N LYS A 161 2.93 25.11 -12.54
CA LYS A 161 1.54 25.58 -12.42
C LYS A 161 1.51 27.10 -12.48
#